data_AF-A0A968AG00-F1
#
_entry.id   AF-A0A968AG00-F1
#
_cell.length_a   1.000
_cell.length_b   1.000
_cell.length_c   1.000
_cell.angle_alpha   90.00
_cell.angle_beta   90.00
_cell.angle_gamma   90.00
#
_symmetry.space_group_name_H-M   'P 1'
#
loop_
_entity.id
_entity.type
_entity.pdbx_description
1 polymer ?
#
loop_
_entity_poly.entity_id
_entity_poly.type
_entity_poly.pdbx_seq_one_letter_code
_entity_poly.pdbx_strand_id
1 'polypeptide(L)' 'MLGLFFTGAYILKGIKQVLHGPLNEKWVGHLPEINAREIIVMTPLLVIMLWIGVWPAWILDVINRTVEFLF' A
#
# COMPACT_ATOMS: atom_id res chain seq x y z
N MET A 1 10.05 -14.57 10.24
CA MET A 1 8.78 -15.21 9.82
C MET A 1 7.59 -14.79 10.68
N LEU A 2 7.66 -14.85 12.02
CA LEU A 2 6.56 -14.39 12.89
C LEU A 2 6.16 -12.92 12.66
N GLY A 3 7.14 -12.03 12.43
CA GLY A 3 6.85 -10.61 12.13
C GLY A 3 5.92 -10.43 10.91
N LEU A 4 6.24 -11.08 9.79
CA LEU A 4 5.42 -11.02 8.56
C LEU A 4 4.00 -11.54 8.81
N PHE A 5 3.85 -12.61 9.61
CA PHE A 5 2.56 -13.16 9.99
C PHE A 5 1.70 -12.13 10.73
N PHE A 6 2.25 -11.48 11.76
CA PHE A 6 1.53 -10.46 12.52
C PHE A 6 1.21 -9.22 11.68
N THR A 7 2.12 -8.79 10.79
CA THR A 7 1.85 -7.69 9.85
C THR A 7 0.63 -8.00 8.97
N GLY A 8 0.58 -9.18 8.36
CA GLY A 8 -0.57 -9.60 7.56
C GLY A 8 -1.86 -9.68 8.37
N ALA A 9 -1.81 -10.32 9.54
CA ALA A 9 -2.97 -10.45 10.43
C ALA A 9 -3.53 -9.08 10.87
N TYR A 10 -2.67 -8.13 11.20
CA TYR A 10 -3.07 -6.78 11.62
C TYR A 10 -3.72 -5.99 10.48
N ILE A 11 -3.10 -5.99 9.28
CA ILE A 11 -3.63 -5.29 8.11
C ILE A 11 -5.00 -5.88 7.71
N LEU A 12 -5.10 -7.21 7.63
CA LEU A 12 -6.36 -7.88 7.26
C LEU A 12 -7.47 -7.63 8.28
N LYS A 13 -7.15 -7.61 9.58
CA LYS A 13 -8.12 -7.24 10.63
C LYS A 13 -8.66 -5.82 10.40
N GLY A 14 -7.79 -4.86 10.08
CA GLY A 14 -8.20 -3.49 9.78
C GLY A 14 -9.12 -3.41 8.56
N ILE A 15 -8.74 -4.06 7.45
CA ILE A 15 -9.57 -4.11 6.23
C ILE A 15 -10.94 -4.73 6.52
N LYS A 16 -10.99 -5.83 7.29
CA LYS A 16 -12.25 -6.45 7.69
C LYS A 16 -13.14 -5.48 8.45
N GLN A 17 -12.57 -4.76 9.42
CA GLN A 17 -13.35 -3.84 10.27
C GLN A 17 -13.84 -2.60 9.51
N VAL A 18 -13.07 -2.11 8.54
CA VAL A 18 -13.38 -0.89 7.80
C VAL A 18 -14.29 -1.15 6.60
N LEU A 19 -14.03 -2.20 5.81
CA LEU A 19 -14.74 -2.45 4.54
C LEU A 19 -15.80 -3.55 4.64
N HIS A 20 -15.69 -4.47 5.59
CA HIS A 20 -16.58 -5.64 5.72
C HIS A 20 -17.31 -5.68 7.07
N GLY A 21 -17.25 -4.61 7.85
CA GLY A 21 -17.94 -4.46 9.12
C GLY A 21 -19.39 -3.98 8.95
N PRO A 22 -20.16 -3.89 10.05
CA PRO A 22 -21.47 -3.24 10.03
C PRO A 22 -21.33 -1.76 9.62
N LEU A 23 -22.33 -1.23 8.92
CA LEU A 23 -22.34 0.16 8.47
C LEU A 23 -22.24 1.12 9.66
N ASN A 24 -21.34 2.10 9.57
CA ASN A 24 -21.17 3.08 10.64
C ASN A 24 -22.20 4.20 10.52
N GLU A 25 -23.25 4.15 11.36
CA GLU A 25 -24.38 5.08 11.38
C GLU A 25 -23.96 6.56 11.48
N LYS A 26 -22.84 6.86 12.14
CA LYS A 26 -22.32 8.24 12.29
C LYS A 26 -21.96 8.88 10.96
N TRP A 27 -21.47 8.10 9.99
CA TRP A 27 -20.93 8.60 8.72
C TRP A 27 -21.87 8.42 7.54
N VAL A 28 -23.03 7.78 7.76
CA VAL A 28 -24.05 7.59 6.73
C VAL A 28 -24.49 8.95 6.19
N GLY A 29 -24.42 9.13 4.87
CA GLY A 29 -24.82 10.37 4.19
C GLY A 29 -23.87 11.56 4.35
N HIS A 30 -22.83 11.45 5.18
CA HIS A 30 -21.87 12.53 5.43
C HIS A 30 -20.53 12.32 4.72
N LEU A 31 -20.25 11.10 4.24
CA LEU A 31 -19.03 10.78 3.52
C LEU A 31 -19.24 10.98 2.01
N PRO A 32 -18.60 11.98 1.37
CA PRO A 32 -18.66 12.13 -0.07
C PRO A 32 -17.85 11.04 -0.78
N GLU A 33 -18.18 10.79 -2.04
CA GLU A 33 -17.41 9.92 -2.93
C GLU A 33 -16.01 10.50 -3.20
N ILE A 34 -15.07 9.60 -3.53
CA ILE A 34 -13.70 9.99 -3.87
C ILE A 34 -13.67 10.96 -5.05
N ASN A 35 -12.89 12.03 -4.93
CA ASN A 35 -12.79 13.04 -5.99
C ASN A 35 -11.65 12.71 -6.98
N ALA A 36 -11.75 13.17 -8.22
CA ALA A 36 -10.73 13.02 -9.25
C ALA A 36 -9.35 13.55 -8.81
N ARG A 37 -9.32 14.63 -8.01
CA ARG A 37 -8.07 15.16 -7.44
C ARG A 37 -7.40 14.15 -6.50
N GLU A 38 -8.17 13.45 -5.68
CA GLU A 38 -7.66 12.46 -4.72
C GLU A 38 -7.09 11.25 -5.46
N ILE A 39 -7.80 10.79 -6.51
CA ILE A 39 -7.33 9.73 -7.39
C ILE A 39 -5.99 10.13 -8.03
N ILE A 40 -5.90 11.31 -8.63
CA ILE A 40 -4.67 11.78 -9.29
C ILE A 40 -3.47 11.81 -8.33
N VAL A 41 -3.69 12.11 -7.04
CA VAL A 41 -2.62 12.12 -6.04
C VAL A 41 -2.24 10.70 -5.61
N MET A 42 -3.20 9.78 -5.49
CA MET A 42 -2.96 8.39 -5.09
C MET A 42 -2.38 7.53 -6.23
N THR A 43 -2.75 7.80 -7.48
CA THR A 43 -2.38 6.96 -8.64
C THR A 43 -0.87 6.85 -8.85
N PRO A 44 -0.05 7.92 -8.82
CA PRO A 44 1.40 7.80 -9.01
C PRO A 44 2.06 6.87 -7.99
N LEU A 45 1.61 6.94 -6.73
CA LEU A 45 2.12 6.06 -5.69
C LEU A 45 1.78 4.59 -5.98
N LEU A 46 0.54 4.31 -6.37
CA LEU A 46 0.11 2.96 -6.75
C LEU A 46 0.86 2.43 -7.97
N VAL A 47 1.09 3.28 -8.97
CA VAL A 47 1.86 2.92 -10.17
C VAL A 47 3.30 2.56 -9.80
N ILE A 48 3.96 3.33 -8.94
CA ILE A 48 5.33 3.04 -8.50
C ILE A 48 5.37 1.74 -7.68
N MET A 49 4.43 1.54 -6.76
CA MET A 49 4.32 0.29 -5.98
C MET A 49 4.18 -0.94 -6.88
N LEU A 50 3.30 -0.87 -7.88
CA LEU A 50 3.09 -1.97 -8.84
C LEU A 50 4.32 -2.19 -9.73
N TRP A 51 4.90 -1.12 -10.27
CA TRP A 51 6.08 -1.22 -11.13
C TRP A 51 7.22 -1.89 -10.39
N ILE A 52 7.56 -1.41 -9.19
CA ILE A 52 8.62 -1.99 -8.37
C ILE A 52 8.31 -3.45 -8.02
N GLY A 53 7.06 -3.76 -7.67
CA GLY A 53 6.64 -5.13 -7.34
C GLY A 53 6.77 -6.11 -8.50
N VAL A 54 6.50 -5.67 -9.74
CA VAL A 54 6.55 -6.51 -10.95
C VAL A 54 7.97 -6.59 -11.53
N TRP A 55 8.67 -5.46 -11.61
CA TRP A 55 10.03 -5.39 -12.17
C TRP A 55 10.96 -4.54 -11.29
N PRO A 56 11.54 -5.14 -10.22
CA PRO A 56 12.41 -4.42 -9.29
C PRO A 56 13.85 -4.25 -9.78
N ALA A 57 14.24 -4.90 -10.90
CA ALA A 57 15.65 -5.05 -11.30
C ALA A 57 16.40 -3.71 -11.39
N TRP A 58 15.76 -2.67 -11.94
CA TRP A 58 16.40 -1.35 -12.08
C TRP A 58 16.79 -0.70 -10.74
N ILE A 59 16.01 -0.89 -9.67
CA ILE A 59 16.36 -0.43 -8.32
C ILE A 59 17.44 -1.34 -7.74
N LEU A 60 17.26 -2.66 -7.88
CA LEU A 60 18.18 -3.64 -7.33
C LEU A 60 19.59 -3.48 -7.90
N ASP A 61 19.71 -3.19 -9.20
CA ASP A 61 21.00 -2.97 -9.86
C ASP A 61 21.76 -1.77 -9.28
N VAL A 62 21.06 -0.68 -8.93
CA VAL A 62 21.67 0.50 -8.29
C VAL A 62 22.12 0.17 -6.87
N ILE A 63 21.30 -0.56 -6.11
CA ILE A 63 21.62 -0.99 -4.75
C ILE A 63 22.84 -1.93 -4.78
N ASN A 64 22.82 -2.93 -5.65
CA ASN A 64 23.87 -3.94 -5.75
C ASN A 64 25.22 -3.31 -6.10
N ARG A 65 25.27 -2.38 -7.07
CA ARG A 65 26.50 -1.63 -7.40
C ARG A 65 27.09 -0.90 -6.20
N THR A 66 26.23 -0.35 -5.33
CA THR A 66 26.67 0.36 -4.13
C THR A 66 27.18 -0.60 -3.06
N VAL A 67 26.51 -1.75 -2.88
CA VAL A 67 26.89 -2.78 -1.92
C VAL A 67 28.22 -3.43 -2.34
N GLU A 68 28.37 -3.80 -3.61
CA GLU A 68 29.61 -4.38 -4.15
C GLU A 68 30.80 -3.40 -4.14
N PHE A 69 30.56 -2.10 -4.15
CA PHE A 69 31.64 -1.12 -3.98
C PHE A 69 32.09 -1.01 -2.52
N LEU A 70 31.17 -1.21 -1.57
CA LEU A 70 31.42 -1.05 -0.13
C LEU A 70 32.11 -2.28 0.49
N PHE A 71 31.92 -3.47 -0.09
CA PHE A 71 32.48 -4.75 0.37
C PHE A 71 33.49 -5.30 -0.63
#